data_AF-A0A0X7K690-F1
#
_entry.id   AF-A0A0X7K690-F1
#
_cell.length_a   1.000
_cell.length_b   1.000
_cell.length_c   1.000
_cell.angle_alpha   90.00
_cell.angle_beta   90.00
_cell.angle_gamma   90.00
#
_symmetry.space_group_name_H-M   'P 1'
#
loop_
_entity.id
_entity.type
_entity.pdbx_description
1 polymer ?
#
loop_
_entity_poly.entity_id
_entity_poly.type
_entity_poly.pdbx_seq_one_letter_code
_entity_poly.pdbx_strand_id
1 'polypeptide(L)'
;MSRLVRGFSLVEMLVALAVGLLLVLGASQVVISTRLTHASQLAAMVLQDDARFVLGKLTQDIRQAGMFGCLASAFIDDAPAALERPLGWSTSGNATSLTLVTADVGSGGGKPDWTVVSDCKTVARAYAGASPAPAPGQIRFALRQLTYTFESGQLKVSTPAAPAKAVLVDNVRAFDISFGMAAKPASTSVVRYDSNPADESLIRSVRILMTLQDPTGRVRDQTYSVVAALRNRQG
;
A
#
# COMPACT_ATOMS: atom_id res chain seq x y z
N MET A 1 39.74 -71.01 15.83
CA MET A 1 38.41 -70.92 16.46
C MET A 1 37.47 -70.20 15.49
N SER A 2 36.69 -70.95 14.72
CA SER A 2 35.67 -70.38 13.83
C SER A 2 34.45 -69.98 14.66
N ARG A 3 34.10 -68.68 14.67
CA ARG A 3 32.81 -68.24 15.22
C ARG A 3 31.72 -68.71 14.25
N LEU A 4 30.80 -69.54 14.74
CA LEU A 4 29.56 -69.87 14.04
C LEU A 4 28.72 -68.59 13.93
N VAL A 5 28.44 -68.14 12.71
CA VAL A 5 27.48 -67.07 12.45
C VAL A 5 26.09 -67.63 12.77
N ARG A 6 25.44 -67.11 13.81
CA ARG A 6 24.02 -67.40 14.09
C ARG A 6 23.17 -66.76 12.98
N GLY A 7 22.31 -67.55 12.35
CA GLY A 7 21.32 -67.05 11.38
C GLY A 7 20.20 -66.25 12.06
N PHE A 8 19.51 -65.41 11.30
CA PHE A 8 18.38 -64.61 11.77
C PHE A 8 17.14 -65.47 12.04
N SER A 9 16.47 -65.21 13.16
CA SER A 9 15.14 -65.77 13.46
C SER A 9 14.06 -65.07 12.61
N LEU A 10 12.99 -65.79 12.25
CA LEU A 10 11.78 -65.20 11.64
C LEU A 10 11.25 -64.02 12.45
N VAL A 11 11.30 -64.13 13.79
CA VAL A 11 10.87 -63.07 14.70
C VAL A 11 11.76 -61.82 14.58
N GLU A 12 13.07 -61.99 14.47
CA GLU A 12 14.00 -60.86 14.29
C GLU A 12 13.74 -60.13 12.96
N MET A 13 13.42 -60.87 11.90
CA MET A 13 13.11 -60.27 10.61
C MET A 13 11.77 -59.52 10.62
N LEU A 14 10.76 -60.07 11.29
CA LEU A 14 9.47 -59.40 11.49
C LEU A 14 9.63 -58.11 12.29
N VAL A 15 10.44 -58.14 13.37
CA VAL A 15 10.71 -56.95 14.18
C VAL A 15 11.49 -55.90 13.38
N ALA A 16 12.52 -56.30 12.62
CA ALA A 16 13.29 -55.38 11.79
C ALA A 16 12.41 -54.69 10.73
N LEU A 17 11.52 -55.42 10.07
CA LEU A 17 10.55 -54.87 9.11
C LEU A 17 9.56 -53.92 9.79
N ALA A 18 9.03 -54.29 10.95
CA ALA A 18 8.09 -53.45 11.69
C ALA A 18 8.72 -52.11 12.10
N VAL A 19 9.95 -52.13 12.61
CA VAL A 19 10.71 -50.92 12.96
C VAL A 19 11.03 -50.10 11.72
N GLY A 20 11.48 -50.74 10.63
CA GLY A 20 11.77 -50.07 9.36
C GLY A 20 10.55 -49.34 8.81
N LEU A 21 9.37 -49.97 8.84
CA LEU A 21 8.12 -49.37 8.39
C LEU A 21 7.73 -48.16 9.28
N LEU A 22 7.88 -48.29 10.59
CA LEU A 22 7.58 -47.22 11.53
C LEU A 22 8.48 -46.00 11.31
N LEU A 23 9.77 -46.22 11.04
CA LEU A 23 10.72 -45.15 10.71
C LEU A 23 10.35 -44.45 9.39
N VAL A 24 10.02 -45.21 8.33
CA VAL A 24 9.62 -44.65 7.04
C VAL A 24 8.33 -43.84 7.16
N LEU A 25 7.35 -44.34 7.92
CA LEU A 25 6.10 -43.60 8.20
C LEU A 25 6.38 -42.30 8.96
N GLY A 26 7.18 -42.36 10.02
CA GLY A 26 7.57 -41.17 10.79
C GLY A 26 8.29 -40.12 9.93
N ALA A 27 9.29 -40.55 9.16
CA ALA A 27 10.03 -39.66 8.27
C ALA A 27 9.13 -39.04 7.18
N SER A 28 8.20 -39.83 6.63
CA SER A 28 7.25 -39.35 5.63
C SER A 28 6.33 -38.27 6.19
N GLN A 29 5.83 -38.44 7.42
CA GLN A 29 4.99 -37.44 8.09
C GLN A 29 5.73 -36.12 8.33
N VAL A 30 6.99 -36.19 8.73
CA VAL A 30 7.84 -34.99 8.90
C VAL A 30 8.02 -34.27 7.56
N VAL A 31 8.31 -34.99 6.48
CA VAL A 31 8.47 -34.39 5.15
C VAL A 31 7.17 -33.75 4.67
N ILE A 32 6.03 -34.43 4.83
CA ILE A 32 4.70 -33.88 4.45
C ILE A 32 4.40 -32.61 5.25
N SER A 33 4.57 -32.66 6.56
CA SER A 33 4.32 -31.51 7.45
C SER A 33 5.22 -30.33 7.11
N THR A 34 6.49 -30.60 6.77
CA THR A 34 7.46 -29.58 6.36
C THR A 34 7.05 -28.94 5.04
N ARG A 35 6.60 -29.73 4.05
CA ARG A 35 6.12 -29.20 2.76
C ARG A 35 4.87 -28.34 2.91
N LEU A 36 3.91 -28.77 3.74
CA LEU A 36 2.69 -27.99 4.02
C LEU A 36 3.03 -26.67 4.71
N THR A 37 3.91 -26.71 5.71
CA THR A 37 4.38 -25.52 6.44
C THR A 37 5.14 -24.58 5.53
N HIS A 38 6.02 -25.09 4.68
CA HIS A 38 6.76 -24.27 3.73
C HIS A 38 5.83 -23.58 2.73
N ALA A 39 4.80 -24.29 2.24
CA ALA A 39 3.84 -23.70 1.33
C ALA A 39 2.98 -22.61 1.98
N SER A 40 2.58 -22.76 3.24
CA SER A 40 1.87 -21.70 3.97
C SER A 40 2.77 -20.50 4.27
N GLN A 41 4.05 -20.74 4.60
CA GLN A 41 5.03 -19.67 4.79
C GLN A 41 5.26 -18.87 3.51
N LEU A 42 5.41 -19.53 2.36
CA LEU A 42 5.52 -18.87 1.06
C LEU A 42 4.29 -18.00 0.76
N ALA A 43 3.08 -18.53 0.95
CA ALA A 43 1.85 -17.78 0.74
C ALA A 43 1.75 -16.55 1.67
N ALA A 44 2.17 -16.68 2.93
CA ALA A 44 2.17 -15.57 3.88
C ALA A 44 3.18 -14.48 3.48
N MET A 45 4.37 -14.87 2.99
CA MET A 45 5.37 -13.93 2.50
C MET A 45 4.86 -13.13 1.30
N VAL A 46 4.17 -13.78 0.36
CA VAL A 46 3.56 -13.08 -0.79
C VAL A 46 2.56 -12.02 -0.32
N LEU A 47 1.63 -12.37 0.59
CA LEU A 47 0.67 -11.41 1.13
C LEU A 47 1.37 -10.24 1.85
N GLN A 48 2.46 -10.50 2.56
CA GLN A 48 3.22 -9.47 3.25
C GLN A 48 3.96 -8.55 2.29
N ASP A 49 4.56 -9.08 1.23
CA ASP A 49 5.24 -8.28 0.20
C ASP A 49 4.26 -7.40 -0.57
N ASP A 50 3.09 -7.93 -0.94
CA ASP A 50 2.01 -7.17 -1.57
C ASP A 50 1.53 -6.02 -0.66
N ALA A 51 1.29 -6.31 0.62
CA ALA A 51 0.92 -5.30 1.60
C ALA A 51 2.01 -4.25 1.76
N ARG A 52 3.28 -4.66 1.87
CA ARG A 52 4.43 -3.75 2.02
C ARG A 52 4.57 -2.82 0.82
N PHE A 53 4.40 -3.35 -0.39
CA PHE A 53 4.47 -2.56 -1.61
C PHE A 53 3.34 -1.53 -1.67
N VAL A 54 2.09 -1.97 -1.56
CA VAL A 54 0.92 -1.10 -1.75
C VAL A 54 0.76 -0.09 -0.62
N LEU A 55 0.89 -0.50 0.63
CA LEU A 55 0.79 0.42 1.77
C LEU A 55 1.98 1.38 1.83
N GLY A 56 3.16 0.95 1.38
CA GLY A 56 4.32 1.81 1.20
C GLY A 56 4.06 2.90 0.17
N LYS A 57 3.54 2.54 -1.01
CA LYS A 57 3.17 3.48 -2.07
C LYS A 57 2.10 4.47 -1.62
N LEU A 58 1.01 3.99 -1.03
CA LEU A 58 -0.06 4.83 -0.45
C LEU A 58 0.50 5.80 0.59
N THR A 59 1.33 5.31 1.52
CA THR A 59 1.93 6.15 2.56
C THR A 59 2.82 7.24 1.97
N GLN A 60 3.59 6.93 0.93
CA GLN A 60 4.41 7.92 0.23
C GLN A 60 3.55 9.01 -0.41
N ASP A 61 2.49 8.64 -1.12
CA ASP A 61 1.61 9.61 -1.79
C ASP A 61 0.82 10.45 -0.81
N ILE A 62 0.31 9.85 0.27
CA ILE A 62 -0.40 10.59 1.33
C ILE A 62 0.53 11.62 1.98
N ARG A 63 1.82 11.30 2.17
CA ARG A 63 2.80 12.25 2.74
C ARG A 63 3.12 13.40 1.80
N GLN A 64 3.00 13.18 0.49
CA GLN A 64 3.24 14.18 -0.55
C GLN A 64 1.96 14.91 -0.98
N ALA A 65 0.80 14.48 -0.50
CA ALA A 65 -0.46 15.16 -0.73
C ALA A 65 -0.36 16.63 -0.28
N GLY A 66 -0.86 17.54 -1.13
CA GLY A 66 -0.79 18.99 -0.92
C GLY A 66 0.58 19.62 -1.17
N MET A 67 1.60 18.85 -1.58
CA MET A 67 2.92 19.41 -1.93
C MET A 67 2.88 19.99 -3.34
N PHE A 68 2.68 21.30 -3.47
CA PHE A 68 2.59 21.96 -4.80
C PHE A 68 3.80 22.81 -5.18
N GLY A 69 4.80 22.87 -4.31
CA GLY A 69 5.98 23.70 -4.46
C GLY A 69 6.29 24.42 -3.15
N CYS A 70 6.97 25.56 -3.26
CA CYS A 70 7.42 26.33 -2.10
C CYS A 70 6.38 27.34 -1.59
N LEU A 71 5.47 27.79 -2.45
CA LEU A 71 4.45 28.78 -2.12
C LEU A 71 3.11 28.08 -1.86
N ALA A 72 2.25 28.69 -1.03
CA ALA A 72 0.90 28.16 -0.80
C ALA A 72 0.08 28.19 -2.12
N SER A 73 -0.91 27.29 -2.26
CA SER A 73 -1.68 27.17 -3.52
C SER A 73 -2.33 28.48 -3.95
N ALA A 74 -2.77 29.29 -2.98
CA ALA A 74 -3.37 30.60 -3.21
C ALA A 74 -2.46 31.61 -3.94
N PHE A 75 -1.14 31.38 -3.95
CA PHE A 75 -0.15 32.21 -4.65
C PHE A 75 0.33 31.58 -5.97
N ILE A 76 -0.29 30.50 -6.42
CA ILE A 76 0.02 29.84 -7.69
C ILE A 76 -0.95 30.37 -8.74
N ASP A 77 -0.43 31.14 -9.69
CA ASP A 77 -1.18 31.58 -10.86
C ASP A 77 -1.69 30.38 -11.65
N ASP A 78 -2.91 30.46 -12.15
CA ASP A 78 -3.55 29.43 -12.98
C ASP A 78 -3.68 28.06 -12.29
N ALA A 79 -3.73 28.04 -10.94
CA ALA A 79 -3.88 26.82 -10.16
C ALA A 79 -5.20 26.07 -10.51
N PRO A 80 -5.14 24.75 -10.78
CA PRO A 80 -6.34 23.95 -10.98
C PRO A 80 -7.13 23.82 -9.68
N ALA A 81 -8.46 23.73 -9.79
CA ALA A 81 -9.35 23.51 -8.63
C ALA A 81 -9.00 22.26 -7.80
N ALA A 82 -8.34 21.27 -8.40
CA ALA A 82 -7.86 20.08 -7.69
C ALA A 82 -6.82 20.43 -6.59
N LEU A 83 -6.04 21.50 -6.75
CA LEU A 83 -5.06 21.90 -5.73
C LEU A 83 -5.75 22.41 -4.47
N GLU A 84 -6.93 23.02 -4.56
CA GLU A 84 -7.69 23.52 -3.39
C GLU A 84 -8.17 22.39 -2.48
N ARG A 85 -8.37 21.18 -3.04
CA ARG A 85 -8.79 19.98 -2.31
C ARG A 85 -7.84 18.82 -2.60
N PRO A 86 -6.62 18.83 -2.01
CA PRO A 86 -5.58 17.83 -2.28
C PRO A 86 -5.93 16.43 -1.77
N LEU A 87 -6.92 16.31 -0.91
CA LEU A 87 -7.37 15.08 -0.31
C LEU A 87 -8.88 14.98 -0.49
N GLY A 88 -9.34 13.91 -1.10
CA GLY A 88 -10.76 13.60 -1.20
C GLY A 88 -11.00 12.12 -0.97
N TRP A 89 -12.15 11.76 -0.42
CA TRP A 89 -12.57 10.37 -0.27
C TRP A 89 -14.03 10.23 -0.64
N SER A 90 -14.41 9.04 -1.07
CA SER A 90 -15.81 8.71 -1.27
C SER A 90 -16.05 7.23 -1.03
N THR A 91 -17.22 6.91 -0.52
CA THR A 91 -17.70 5.54 -0.41
C THR A 91 -19.07 5.48 -1.07
N SER A 92 -19.19 4.65 -2.11
CA SER A 92 -20.42 4.47 -2.87
C SER A 92 -20.68 2.98 -3.08
N GLY A 93 -21.72 2.45 -2.42
CA GLY A 93 -21.98 1.01 -2.41
C GLY A 93 -20.77 0.24 -1.87
N ASN A 94 -20.22 -0.66 -2.68
CA ASN A 94 -19.06 -1.49 -2.32
C ASN A 94 -17.73 -0.91 -2.83
N ALA A 95 -17.72 0.33 -3.33
CA ALA A 95 -16.52 1.00 -3.80
C ALA A 95 -16.10 2.10 -2.81
N THR A 96 -14.83 2.08 -2.42
CA THR A 96 -14.22 3.13 -1.60
C THR A 96 -13.07 3.74 -2.39
N SER A 97 -13.03 5.07 -2.48
CA SER A 97 -11.96 5.79 -3.18
C SER A 97 -11.26 6.83 -2.32
N LEU A 98 -9.97 7.01 -2.58
CA LEU A 98 -9.12 8.04 -2.02
C LEU A 98 -8.44 8.78 -3.16
N THR A 99 -8.73 10.07 -3.29
CA THR A 99 -8.11 10.96 -4.25
C THR A 99 -7.06 11.81 -3.55
N LEU A 100 -5.85 11.86 -4.14
CA LEU A 100 -4.70 12.59 -3.63
C LEU A 100 -4.12 13.44 -4.75
N VAL A 101 -3.92 14.74 -4.50
CA VAL A 101 -3.09 15.59 -5.36
C VAL A 101 -1.73 15.73 -4.71
N THR A 102 -0.73 15.18 -5.37
CA THR A 102 0.62 14.96 -4.82
C THR A 102 1.69 15.49 -5.77
N ALA A 103 2.83 15.90 -5.21
CA ALA A 103 4.05 16.04 -6.00
C ALA A 103 4.48 14.68 -6.57
N ASP A 104 4.99 14.69 -7.79
CA ASP A 104 5.64 13.54 -8.41
C ASP A 104 7.08 13.44 -7.87
N VAL A 105 7.33 12.39 -7.10
CA VAL A 105 8.60 12.17 -6.37
C VAL A 105 9.51 11.14 -7.05
N GLY A 106 9.36 10.91 -8.37
CA GLY A 106 10.26 10.02 -9.11
C GLY A 106 10.38 10.33 -10.61
N SER A 107 11.48 9.89 -11.22
CA SER A 107 11.72 9.99 -12.67
C SER A 107 10.92 8.96 -13.50
N GLY A 108 10.14 8.10 -12.84
CA GLY A 108 9.34 7.03 -13.47
C GLY A 108 7.86 7.37 -13.61
N GLY A 109 7.42 8.52 -13.11
CA GLY A 109 6.10 9.04 -13.44
C GLY A 109 6.08 9.41 -14.92
N GLY A 110 5.15 8.83 -15.70
CA GLY A 110 4.82 9.32 -17.04
C GLY A 110 4.43 10.82 -17.09
N LYS A 111 3.59 11.22 -18.05
CA LYS A 111 3.20 12.63 -18.16
C LYS A 111 2.51 13.12 -16.85
N PRO A 112 2.97 14.22 -16.22
CA PRO A 112 2.30 14.79 -15.05
C PRO A 112 0.92 15.34 -15.44
N ASP A 113 0.01 15.46 -14.49
CA ASP A 113 -1.28 16.12 -14.72
C ASP A 113 -1.10 17.63 -14.77
N TRP A 114 -0.22 18.17 -13.92
CA TRP A 114 0.18 19.58 -13.90
C TRP A 114 1.66 19.75 -13.58
N THR A 115 2.23 20.87 -13.97
CA THR A 115 3.57 21.29 -13.53
C THR A 115 3.49 22.70 -13.00
N VAL A 116 3.93 22.91 -11.75
CA VAL A 116 4.11 24.25 -11.17
C VAL A 116 5.54 24.69 -11.39
N VAL A 117 5.72 25.88 -11.97
CA VAL A 117 7.03 26.54 -12.11
C VAL A 117 7.09 27.69 -11.14
N SER A 118 8.12 27.73 -10.28
CA SER A 118 8.24 28.76 -9.26
C SER A 118 9.69 29.16 -8.99
N ASP A 119 9.91 30.41 -8.62
CA ASP A 119 11.18 30.91 -8.06
C ASP A 119 11.30 30.65 -6.53
N CYS A 120 10.28 30.04 -5.94
CA CYS A 120 10.14 29.78 -4.50
C CYS A 120 10.19 31.02 -3.61
N LYS A 121 9.98 32.21 -4.18
CA LYS A 121 10.01 33.48 -3.45
C LYS A 121 8.74 34.27 -3.65
N THR A 122 8.37 34.52 -4.91
CA THR A 122 7.31 35.48 -5.25
C THR A 122 6.45 35.04 -6.43
N VAL A 123 6.97 34.17 -7.29
CA VAL A 123 6.28 33.76 -8.53
C VAL A 123 6.04 32.26 -8.49
N ALA A 124 4.80 31.85 -8.73
CA ALA A 124 4.45 30.48 -9.06
C ALA A 124 3.35 30.48 -10.11
N ARG A 125 3.49 29.65 -11.15
CA ARG A 125 2.45 29.42 -12.16
C ARG A 125 2.29 27.94 -12.43
N ALA A 126 1.04 27.48 -12.48
CA ALA A 126 0.69 26.13 -12.87
C ALA A 126 0.47 26.01 -14.39
N TYR A 127 0.89 24.88 -14.95
CA TYR A 127 0.66 24.50 -16.34
C TYR A 127 -0.02 23.14 -16.36
N ALA A 128 -0.99 22.94 -17.25
CA ALA A 128 -1.53 21.61 -17.52
C ALA A 128 -0.48 20.74 -18.21
N GLY A 129 -0.23 19.55 -17.67
CA GLY A 129 0.81 18.65 -18.15
C GLY A 129 2.21 19.21 -17.92
N ALA A 130 3.00 19.27 -18.99
CA ALA A 130 4.37 19.76 -18.96
C ALA A 130 4.42 21.29 -19.05
N SER A 131 5.39 21.91 -18.38
CA SER A 131 5.65 23.35 -18.47
C SER A 131 6.68 23.67 -19.58
N PRO A 132 6.77 24.94 -20.00
CA PRO A 132 7.96 25.46 -20.68
C PRO A 132 9.24 25.27 -19.86
N ALA A 133 10.39 25.51 -20.50
CA ALA A 133 11.66 25.54 -19.80
C ALA A 133 11.65 26.67 -18.74
N PRO A 134 12.02 26.38 -17.48
CA PRO A 134 12.06 27.37 -16.41
C PRO A 134 13.13 28.42 -16.71
N ALA A 135 12.84 29.67 -16.41
CA ALA A 135 13.84 30.73 -16.45
C ALA A 135 14.92 30.49 -15.39
N PRO A 136 16.11 31.11 -15.51
CA PRO A 136 17.14 31.01 -14.47
C PRO A 136 16.59 31.36 -13.08
N GLY A 137 16.82 30.47 -12.11
CA GLY A 137 16.31 30.61 -10.74
C GLY A 137 14.90 30.05 -10.50
N GLN A 138 14.20 29.58 -11.54
CA GLN A 138 12.94 28.85 -11.39
C GLN A 138 13.16 27.34 -11.34
N ILE A 139 12.30 26.66 -10.59
CA ILE A 139 12.26 25.19 -10.48
C ILE A 139 10.87 24.66 -10.82
N ARG A 140 10.82 23.39 -11.24
CA ARG A 140 9.59 22.70 -11.63
C ARG A 140 9.16 21.71 -10.57
N PHE A 141 7.87 21.69 -10.27
CA PHE A 141 7.21 20.69 -9.45
C PHE A 141 6.15 20.00 -10.31
N ALA A 142 6.42 18.77 -10.71
CA ALA A 142 5.41 17.94 -11.35
C ALA A 142 4.39 17.50 -10.32
N LEU A 143 3.11 17.63 -10.64
CA LEU A 143 1.98 17.28 -9.78
C LEU A 143 1.11 16.23 -10.49
N ARG A 144 0.49 15.39 -9.67
CA ARG A 144 -0.42 14.34 -10.12
C ARG A 144 -1.63 14.26 -9.22
N GLN A 145 -2.76 13.93 -9.83
CA GLN A 145 -3.94 13.47 -9.12
C GLN A 145 -4.01 11.94 -9.23
N LEU A 146 -3.87 11.27 -8.09
CA LEU A 146 -3.98 9.83 -7.98
C LEU A 146 -5.32 9.50 -7.34
N THR A 147 -6.09 8.62 -7.96
CA THR A 147 -7.32 8.08 -7.37
C THR A 147 -7.14 6.59 -7.12
N TYR A 148 -7.02 6.24 -5.85
CA TYR A 148 -7.05 4.86 -5.38
C TYR A 148 -8.50 4.43 -5.24
N THR A 149 -8.88 3.30 -5.84
CA THR A 149 -10.24 2.76 -5.75
C THR A 149 -10.19 1.30 -5.35
N PHE A 150 -10.82 0.96 -4.24
CA PHE A 150 -11.12 -0.42 -3.87
C PHE A 150 -12.50 -0.78 -4.42
N GLU A 151 -12.56 -1.81 -5.26
CA GLU A 151 -13.80 -2.37 -5.78
C GLU A 151 -13.57 -3.82 -6.21
N SER A 152 -14.58 -4.68 -6.05
CA SER A 152 -14.55 -6.07 -6.54
C SER A 152 -13.31 -6.89 -6.10
N GLY A 153 -12.85 -6.69 -4.86
CA GLY A 153 -11.71 -7.43 -4.32
C GLY A 153 -10.33 -6.94 -4.79
N GLN A 154 -10.28 -5.81 -5.50
CA GLN A 154 -9.04 -5.25 -6.04
C GLN A 154 -8.88 -3.82 -5.56
N LEU A 155 -7.65 -3.45 -5.20
CA LEU A 155 -7.27 -2.05 -5.06
C LEU A 155 -6.59 -1.61 -6.35
N LYS A 156 -7.11 -0.54 -6.94
CA LYS A 156 -6.68 -0.01 -8.23
C LYS A 156 -6.25 1.44 -8.09
N VAL A 157 -5.44 1.92 -9.02
CA VAL A 157 -5.06 3.33 -9.14
C VAL A 157 -5.35 3.84 -10.54
N SER A 158 -5.82 5.08 -10.64
CA SER A 158 -5.96 5.81 -11.88
C SER A 158 -5.48 7.25 -11.73
N THR A 159 -5.31 7.91 -12.87
CA THR A 159 -5.04 9.35 -12.95
C THR A 159 -6.00 9.97 -13.95
N PRO A 160 -6.23 11.29 -13.93
CA PRO A 160 -6.96 11.97 -14.99
C PRO A 160 -6.38 11.69 -16.38
N ALA A 161 -5.04 11.68 -16.52
CA ALA A 161 -4.36 11.38 -17.78
C ALA A 161 -4.44 9.90 -18.21
N ALA A 162 -4.61 8.98 -17.27
CA ALA A 162 -4.78 7.54 -17.50
C ALA A 162 -5.97 7.02 -16.68
N PRO A 163 -7.22 7.20 -17.17
CA PRO A 163 -8.43 6.91 -16.40
C PRO A 163 -8.72 5.40 -16.30
N ALA A 164 -8.10 4.58 -17.15
CA ALA A 164 -8.16 3.13 -17.01
C ALA A 164 -7.50 2.73 -15.68
N LYS A 165 -8.30 2.14 -14.78
CA LYS A 165 -7.86 1.73 -13.44
C LYS A 165 -6.85 0.58 -13.56
N ALA A 166 -5.60 0.83 -13.18
CA ALA A 166 -4.56 -0.18 -13.08
C ALA A 166 -4.65 -0.91 -11.74
N VAL A 167 -4.63 -2.23 -11.73
CA VAL A 167 -4.65 -3.03 -10.50
C VAL A 167 -3.32 -2.91 -9.77
N LEU A 168 -3.37 -2.55 -8.48
CA LEU A 168 -2.19 -2.50 -7.62
C LEU A 168 -2.03 -3.77 -6.79
N VAL A 169 -3.13 -4.33 -6.31
CA VAL A 169 -3.16 -5.58 -5.57
C VAL A 169 -4.54 -6.23 -5.70
N ASP A 170 -4.51 -7.56 -5.82
CA ASP A 170 -5.67 -8.43 -5.88
C ASP A 170 -5.96 -9.10 -4.54
N ASN A 171 -7.10 -9.79 -4.44
CA ASN A 171 -7.52 -10.55 -3.25
C ASN A 171 -7.61 -9.69 -1.98
N VAL A 172 -7.98 -8.42 -2.14
CA VAL A 172 -8.27 -7.51 -1.03
C VAL A 172 -9.67 -7.83 -0.51
N ARG A 173 -9.78 -8.38 0.69
CA ARG A 173 -11.08 -8.65 1.32
C ARG A 173 -11.73 -7.39 1.87
N ALA A 174 -10.94 -6.50 2.46
CA ALA A 174 -11.42 -5.26 3.05
C ALA A 174 -10.39 -4.15 2.90
N PHE A 175 -10.87 -2.93 2.68
CA PHE A 175 -10.06 -1.73 2.58
C PHE A 175 -10.81 -0.56 3.22
N ASP A 176 -10.35 -0.16 4.41
CA ASP A 176 -10.97 0.88 5.21
C ASP A 176 -10.04 2.08 5.33
N ILE A 177 -10.65 3.27 5.22
CA ILE A 177 -9.97 4.55 5.38
C ILE A 177 -10.56 5.24 6.60
N SER A 178 -9.69 5.80 7.43
CA SER A 178 -10.10 6.70 8.51
C SER A 178 -9.10 7.84 8.66
N PHE A 179 -9.57 8.95 9.20
CA PHE A 179 -8.85 10.21 9.25
C PHE A 179 -8.58 10.59 10.69
N GLY A 180 -7.31 10.78 11.03
CA GLY A 180 -6.91 11.26 12.34
C GLY A 180 -7.20 12.75 12.47
N MET A 181 -8.15 13.10 13.31
CA MET A 181 -8.68 14.45 13.48
C MET A 181 -8.00 15.17 14.64
N ALA A 182 -7.65 16.44 14.43
CA ALA A 182 -7.25 17.36 15.49
C ALA A 182 -8.48 17.92 16.24
N ALA A 183 -8.25 18.45 17.44
CA ALA A 183 -9.29 19.14 18.19
C ALA A 183 -9.65 20.51 17.58
N LYS A 184 -8.67 21.20 16.97
CA LYS A 184 -8.79 22.54 16.37
C LYS A 184 -7.84 22.67 15.17
N PRO A 185 -8.08 23.59 14.21
CA PRO A 185 -7.23 23.73 13.02
C PRO A 185 -5.74 23.99 13.32
N ALA A 186 -5.42 24.79 14.33
CA ALA A 186 -4.02 25.05 14.70
C ALA A 186 -3.30 23.86 15.39
N SER A 187 -4.02 22.86 15.87
CA SER A 187 -3.44 21.73 16.62
C SER A 187 -2.81 20.71 15.68
N THR A 188 -1.64 20.17 16.04
CA THR A 188 -0.94 19.13 15.26
C THR A 188 -1.24 17.71 15.74
N SER A 189 -1.71 17.56 16.98
CA SER A 189 -2.02 16.27 17.60
C SER A 189 -3.36 15.69 17.12
N VAL A 190 -3.36 14.39 16.84
CA VAL A 190 -4.58 13.61 16.57
C VAL A 190 -5.26 13.27 17.90
N VAL A 191 -6.57 13.54 18.01
CA VAL A 191 -7.37 13.24 19.21
C VAL A 191 -8.42 12.15 18.98
N ARG A 192 -8.81 11.89 17.72
CA ARG A 192 -9.75 10.83 17.34
C ARG A 192 -9.55 10.39 15.90
N TYR A 193 -10.14 9.26 15.51
CA TYR A 193 -10.25 8.83 14.12
C TYR A 193 -11.72 8.88 13.68
N ASP A 194 -11.95 9.34 12.46
CA ASP A 194 -13.26 9.47 11.84
C ASP A 194 -13.21 8.94 10.40
N SER A 195 -14.15 8.09 10.00
CA SER A 195 -14.21 7.57 8.63
C SER A 195 -14.89 8.51 7.64
N ASN A 196 -15.66 9.49 8.13
CA ASN A 196 -16.32 10.49 7.29
C ASN A 196 -16.29 11.88 7.96
N PRO A 197 -15.11 12.51 8.05
CA PRO A 197 -14.96 13.79 8.71
C PRO A 197 -15.75 14.89 8.00
N ALA A 198 -16.51 15.66 8.76
CA ALA A 198 -17.28 16.79 8.23
C ALA A 198 -16.42 18.03 7.88
N ASP A 199 -15.26 18.16 8.52
CA ASP A 199 -14.33 19.29 8.34
C ASP A 199 -12.93 18.79 7.97
N GLU A 200 -12.54 19.01 6.72
CA GLU A 200 -11.25 18.60 6.16
C GLU A 200 -10.06 19.32 6.82
N SER A 201 -10.25 20.54 7.32
CA SER A 201 -9.19 21.36 7.93
C SER A 201 -8.63 20.76 9.22
N LEU A 202 -9.37 19.83 9.83
CA LEU A 202 -9.00 19.13 11.05
C LEU A 202 -8.20 17.84 10.79
N ILE A 203 -8.09 17.37 9.54
CA ILE A 203 -7.40 16.11 9.23
C ILE A 203 -5.87 16.28 9.39
N ARG A 204 -5.24 15.40 10.16
CA ARG A 204 -3.78 15.38 10.40
C ARG A 204 -3.09 14.13 9.89
N SER A 205 -3.83 13.03 9.78
CA SER A 205 -3.30 11.78 9.24
C SER A 205 -4.39 10.98 8.57
N VAL A 206 -3.98 10.08 7.69
CA VAL A 206 -4.85 9.05 7.10
C VAL A 206 -4.36 7.70 7.62
N ARG A 207 -5.28 6.92 8.16
CA ARG A 207 -5.08 5.52 8.52
C ARG A 207 -5.71 4.66 7.44
N ILE A 208 -4.94 3.73 6.92
CA ILE A 208 -5.38 2.69 6.00
C ILE A 208 -5.36 1.37 6.76
N LEU A 209 -6.47 0.63 6.67
CA LEU A 209 -6.58 -0.74 7.13
C LEU A 209 -6.92 -1.61 5.91
N MET A 210 -6.10 -2.62 5.63
CA MET A 210 -6.26 -3.47 4.46
C MET A 210 -6.15 -4.94 4.87
N THR A 211 -7.16 -5.74 4.49
CA THR A 211 -7.16 -7.19 4.72
C THR A 211 -6.95 -7.90 3.41
N LEU A 212 -5.86 -8.65 3.31
CA LEU A 212 -5.53 -9.50 2.16
C LEU A 212 -5.92 -10.94 2.45
N GLN A 213 -6.45 -11.61 1.42
CA GLN A 213 -6.84 -13.01 1.45
C GLN A 213 -5.92 -13.84 0.54
N ASP A 214 -5.50 -15.00 1.03
CA ASP A 214 -4.88 -16.01 0.18
C ASP A 214 -5.96 -16.76 -0.61
N PRO A 215 -5.96 -16.69 -1.96
CA PRO A 215 -6.95 -17.40 -2.77
C PRO A 215 -6.84 -18.93 -2.66
N THR A 216 -5.68 -19.45 -2.21
CA THR A 216 -5.46 -20.89 -2.01
C THR A 216 -5.87 -21.38 -0.62
N GLY A 217 -6.22 -20.47 0.30
CA GLY A 217 -6.64 -20.79 1.66
C GLY A 217 -5.57 -21.44 2.54
N ARG A 218 -4.29 -21.36 2.16
CA ARG A 218 -3.15 -21.89 2.95
C ARG A 218 -2.83 -20.98 4.12
N VAL A 219 -3.18 -19.70 4.01
CA VAL A 219 -2.99 -18.68 5.04
C VAL A 219 -4.32 -18.02 5.33
N ARG A 220 -4.60 -17.79 6.62
CA ARG A 220 -5.76 -16.99 7.03
C ARG A 220 -5.58 -15.57 6.55
N ASP A 221 -6.69 -14.88 6.31
CA ASP A 221 -6.69 -13.45 6.07
C ASP A 221 -5.76 -12.67 7.00
N GLN A 222 -4.96 -11.79 6.39
CA GLN A 222 -3.99 -10.96 7.09
C GLN A 222 -4.41 -9.50 6.98
N THR A 223 -4.58 -8.84 8.12
CA THR A 223 -4.93 -7.41 8.19
C THR A 223 -3.68 -6.60 8.51
N TYR A 224 -3.42 -5.60 7.67
CA TYR A 224 -2.30 -4.68 7.78
C TYR A 224 -2.82 -3.27 8.01
N SER A 225 -2.12 -2.49 8.84
CA SER A 225 -2.46 -1.10 9.11
C SER A 225 -1.25 -0.18 8.95
N VAL A 226 -1.47 0.96 8.31
CA VAL A 226 -0.49 2.06 8.27
C VAL A 226 -1.18 3.38 8.60
N VAL A 227 -0.42 4.30 9.17
CA VAL A 227 -0.84 5.69 9.40
C VAL A 227 0.17 6.61 8.74
N ALA A 228 -0.33 7.48 7.87
CA ALA A 228 0.46 8.49 7.18
C ALA A 228 0.01 9.89 7.61
N ALA A 229 0.95 10.68 8.14
CA ALA A 229 0.69 12.07 8.49
C ALA A 229 0.61 12.95 7.24
N LEU A 230 -0.37 13.85 7.20
CA LEU A 230 -0.48 14.88 6.16
C LEU A 230 0.48 16.03 6.48
N ARG A 231 1.47 16.24 5.61
CA ARG A 231 2.53 17.22 5.83
C ARG A 231 2.19 18.60 5.27
N ASN A 232 1.55 18.64 4.10
CA ASN A 232 1.25 19.87 3.38
C ASN A 232 -0.25 20.13 3.46
N ARG A 233 -0.66 20.87 4.48
CA ARG A 233 -2.05 21.14 4.80
C ARG A 233 -2.48 22.44 4.14
N GLN A 234 -3.67 22.45 3.55
CA GLN A 234 -4.38 23.67 3.17
C GLN A 234 -5.06 24.19 4.44
N GLY A 235 -4.53 25.24 5.06
CA GLY A 235 -5.02 25.77 6.35
C GLY A 235 -3.92 26.39 7.20
#